data_AF-A0A2T0TMJ5-F1
#
_entry.id   AF-A0A2T0TMJ5-F1
#
_cell.length_a   1.000
_cell.length_b   1.000
_cell.length_c   1.000
_cell.angle_alpha   90.00
_cell.angle_beta   90.00
_cell.angle_gamma   90.00
#
_symmetry.space_group_name_H-M   'P 1'
#
loop_
_entity.id
_entity.type
_entity.pdbx_description
1 polymer ?
#
loop_
_entity_poly.entity_id
_entity_poly.type
_entity_poly.pdbx_seq_one_letter_code
_entity_poly.pdbx_strand_id
1 'polypeptide(L)'
;MLVALESVDEYAERSGEYALVIADEPGQHDHQDQYRADLTRYRQQGTWSHRGRVIKGIVDTLHFAPSKAGRLVQAVDLIAFVHHRIHSTTVTADNRVVPVDNALWRRIEHQYCWKP
;
A
#
# COMPACT_ATOMS: atom_id res chain seq x y z
N MET A 1 6.83 3.33 1.54
CA MET A 1 6.60 1.89 1.79
C MET A 1 6.65 1.50 3.25
N LEU A 2 7.60 2.03 4.05
CA LEU A 2 7.79 1.69 5.47
C LEU A 2 6.49 1.56 6.29
N VAL A 3 5.65 2.60 6.34
CA VAL A 3 4.41 2.60 7.16
C VAL A 3 3.40 1.52 6.72
N ALA A 4 3.34 1.23 5.42
CA ALA A 4 2.45 0.19 4.89
C ALA A 4 2.92 -1.21 5.33
N LEU A 5 4.23 -1.47 5.29
CA LEU A 5 4.79 -2.74 5.76
C LEU A 5 4.59 -2.94 7.26
N GLU A 6 4.77 -1.89 8.07
CA GLU A 6 4.49 -1.94 9.52
C GLU A 6 3.03 -2.31 9.81
N SER A 7 2.10 -1.73 9.05
CA SER A 7 0.66 -1.96 9.21
C SER A 7 0.25 -3.38 8.80
N VAL A 8 0.78 -3.87 7.67
CA VAL A 8 0.56 -5.25 7.20
C VAL A 8 1.11 -6.26 8.19
N ASP A 9 2.33 -6.04 8.68
CA ASP A 9 2.96 -6.90 9.67
C ASP A 9 2.18 -6.91 11.00
N GLU A 10 1.44 -5.83 11.31
CA GLU A 10 0.74 -5.68 12.61
C GLU A 10 -0.54 -6.47 12.55
N TYR A 11 -1.22 -6.36 11.42
CA TYR A 11 -2.35 -7.19 11.09
C TYR A 11 -1.97 -8.67 11.10
N ALA A 12 -0.88 -9.06 10.43
CA ALA A 12 -0.42 -10.45 10.38
C ALA A 12 -0.09 -11.02 11.77
N GLU A 13 0.59 -10.25 12.63
CA GLU A 13 0.84 -10.64 14.02
C GLU A 13 -0.47 -10.81 14.81
N ARG A 14 -1.43 -9.89 14.66
CA ARG A 14 -2.72 -9.96 15.33
C ARG A 14 -3.59 -11.13 14.87
N SER A 15 -3.53 -11.49 13.59
CA SER A 15 -4.28 -12.63 13.05
C SER A 15 -3.58 -13.97 13.24
N GLY A 16 -2.31 -13.97 13.65
CA GLY A 16 -1.49 -15.18 13.72
C GLY A 16 -1.17 -15.76 12.34
N GLU A 17 -1.21 -14.93 11.31
CA GLU A 17 -1.01 -15.32 9.92
C GLU A 17 0.26 -14.71 9.35
N TYR A 18 0.56 -15.07 8.10
CA TYR A 18 1.64 -14.50 7.31
C TYR A 18 1.08 -13.69 6.15
N ALA A 19 1.82 -12.66 5.74
CA ALA A 19 1.46 -11.79 4.63
C ALA A 19 2.42 -11.94 3.45
N LEU A 20 1.85 -12.01 2.24
CA LEU A 20 2.55 -11.84 0.98
C LEU A 20 2.28 -10.44 0.45
N VAL A 21 3.32 -9.69 0.12
CA VAL A 21 3.18 -8.31 -0.38
C VAL A 21 3.49 -8.26 -1.87
N ILE A 22 2.48 -7.84 -2.64
CA ILE A 22 2.59 -7.57 -4.08
C ILE A 22 2.29 -6.10 -4.32
N ALA A 23 3.22 -5.39 -4.96
CA ALA A 23 3.13 -3.98 -5.28
C ALA A 23 3.28 -3.73 -6.79
N ASP A 24 2.83 -2.57 -7.26
CA ASP A 24 3.12 -2.13 -8.61
C ASP A 24 4.62 -1.81 -8.77
N GLU A 25 5.14 -2.06 -9.97
CA GLU A 25 6.52 -1.74 -10.29
C GLU A 25 6.77 -0.22 -10.21
N PRO A 26 7.74 0.23 -9.40
CA PRO A 26 8.16 1.63 -9.44
C PRO A 26 8.79 1.91 -10.82
N GLY A 27 8.49 3.08 -11.39
CA GLY A 27 8.95 3.46 -12.74
C GLY A 27 10.47 3.54 -12.94
N GLN A 28 11.27 3.36 -11.88
CA GLN A 28 12.72 3.20 -11.93
C GLN A 28 13.10 1.85 -11.33
N HIS A 29 13.86 1.04 -12.07
CA HIS A 29 14.22 -0.32 -11.68
C HIS A 29 14.98 -0.37 -10.35
N ASP A 30 15.89 0.59 -10.12
CA ASP A 30 16.73 0.68 -8.92
C ASP A 30 15.92 0.80 -7.62
N HIS A 31 14.70 1.34 -7.68
CA HIS A 31 13.84 1.45 -6.51
C HIS A 31 13.34 0.07 -6.02
N GLN A 32 13.17 -0.91 -6.90
CA GLN A 32 12.73 -2.25 -6.49
C GLN A 32 13.77 -2.92 -5.59
N ASP A 33 15.04 -2.84 -5.97
CA ASP A 33 16.12 -3.45 -5.21
C ASP A 33 16.35 -2.71 -3.90
N GLN A 34 16.25 -1.38 -3.90
CA GLN A 34 16.29 -0.59 -2.68
C GLN A 34 15.17 -0.99 -1.71
N TYR A 35 13.96 -1.19 -2.21
CA TYR A 35 12.83 -1.62 -1.40
C TYR A 35 12.95 -3.03 -0.82
N ARG A 36 13.53 -3.98 -1.58
CA ARG A 36 13.86 -5.32 -1.07
C ARG A 36 14.97 -5.27 -0.01
N ALA A 37 15.97 -4.42 -0.22
CA ALA A 37 17.05 -4.20 0.74
C ALA A 37 16.51 -3.58 2.04
N ASP A 38 15.59 -2.61 1.93
CA ASP A 38 14.91 -2.00 3.08
C ASP A 38 14.12 -3.04 3.89
N LEU A 39 13.34 -3.92 3.24
CA LEU A 39 12.64 -5.01 3.94
C LEU A 39 13.63 -5.92 4.69
N THR A 40 14.74 -6.27 4.05
CA THR A 40 15.80 -7.07 4.68
C THR A 40 16.36 -6.37 5.91
N ARG A 41 16.60 -5.07 5.82
CA ARG A 41 17.07 -4.25 6.94
C ARG A 41 16.03 -4.21 8.06
N TYR A 42 14.75 -4.02 7.74
CA TYR A 42 13.67 -3.95 8.74
C TYR A 42 13.48 -5.27 9.50
N ARG A 43 13.75 -6.42 8.85
CA ARG A 43 13.76 -7.74 9.51
C ARG A 43 14.91 -7.91 10.51
N GLN A 44 16.03 -7.24 10.29
CA GLN A 44 17.23 -7.38 11.13
C GLN A 44 17.32 -6.31 12.22
N GLN A 45 17.02 -5.06 11.86
CA GLN A 45 17.27 -3.87 12.68
C GLN A 45 15.98 -3.21 13.17
N GLY A 46 14.83 -3.64 12.67
CA GLY A 46 13.56 -2.97 12.87
C GLY A 46 13.38 -1.73 11.98
N THR A 47 12.18 -1.18 11.99
CA THR A 47 11.83 0.07 11.31
C THR A 47 12.13 1.28 12.20
N TRP A 48 12.48 2.40 11.59
CA TRP A 48 12.92 3.62 12.30
C TRP A 48 11.77 4.59 12.64
N SER A 49 10.51 4.15 12.57
CA SER A 49 9.35 5.03 12.78
C SER A 49 8.98 5.18 14.25
N HIS A 50 8.03 6.08 14.53
CA HIS A 50 7.40 6.21 15.85
C HIS A 50 6.68 4.92 16.31
N ARG A 51 6.36 4.02 15.37
CA ARG A 51 5.83 2.67 15.61
C ARG A 51 6.86 1.60 15.21
N GLY A 52 8.14 1.92 15.41
CA GLY A 52 9.26 1.08 15.00
C GLY A 52 9.12 -0.36 15.48
N ARG A 53 9.28 -1.32 14.57
CA ARG A 53 9.19 -2.75 14.87
C ARG A 53 10.02 -3.61 13.95
N VAL A 54 10.30 -4.81 14.41
CA VAL A 54 10.95 -5.84 13.60
C VAL A 54 9.88 -6.56 12.78
N ILE A 55 9.97 -6.43 11.46
CA ILE A 55 9.04 -7.08 10.53
C ILE A 55 9.29 -8.60 10.55
N LYS A 56 8.24 -9.40 10.79
CA LYS A 56 8.34 -10.88 10.93
C LYS A 56 7.28 -11.64 10.14
N GLY A 57 6.09 -11.06 9.99
CA GLY A 57 4.93 -11.67 9.34
C GLY A 57 4.95 -11.57 7.82
N ILE A 58 5.80 -10.73 7.23
CA ILE A 58 5.95 -10.66 5.76
C ILE A 58 6.87 -11.78 5.28
N VAL A 59 6.37 -12.66 4.41
CA VAL A 59 7.09 -13.84 3.90
C VAL A 59 7.90 -13.50 2.65
N ASP A 60 9.03 -14.20 2.47
CA ASP A 60 9.91 -14.13 1.29
C ASP A 60 10.43 -12.71 0.99
N THR A 61 9.87 -12.03 0.00
CA THR A 61 10.32 -10.72 -0.48
C THR A 61 9.15 -9.85 -0.92
N LEU A 62 9.44 -8.62 -1.34
CA LEU A 62 8.46 -7.76 -2.02
C LEU A 62 8.36 -8.18 -3.49
N HIS A 63 7.17 -8.63 -3.90
CA HIS A 63 6.89 -8.91 -5.30
C HIS A 63 6.43 -7.64 -5.99
N PHE A 64 7.08 -7.31 -7.10
CA PHE A 64 6.66 -6.22 -7.96
C PHE A 64 6.07 -6.83 -9.23
N ALA A 65 4.89 -6.37 -9.61
CA ALA A 65 4.20 -6.80 -10.82
C ALA A 65 3.95 -5.58 -11.70
N PRO A 66 4.22 -5.65 -13.02
CA PRO A 66 3.96 -4.53 -13.90
C PRO A 66 2.46 -4.23 -13.91
N SER A 67 2.07 -2.99 -13.65
CA SER A 67 0.67 -2.55 -13.73
C SER A 67 0.00 -2.95 -15.04
N LYS A 68 0.69 -2.87 -16.19
CA LYS A 68 0.14 -3.34 -17.49
C LYS A 68 -0.17 -4.84 -17.56
N ALA A 69 0.44 -5.65 -16.68
CA ALA A 69 0.36 -7.10 -16.70
C ALA A 69 -0.67 -7.68 -15.71
N GLY A 70 -1.20 -6.88 -14.78
CA GLY A 70 -2.11 -7.38 -13.74
C GLY A 70 -3.33 -6.48 -13.49
N ARG A 71 -4.53 -6.94 -13.87
CA ARG A 71 -5.80 -6.23 -13.62
C ARG A 71 -6.03 -5.92 -12.13
N LEU A 72 -5.56 -6.80 -11.24
CA LEU A 72 -5.68 -6.59 -9.79
C LEU A 72 -4.76 -5.48 -9.29
N VAL A 73 -3.53 -5.40 -9.80
CA VAL A 73 -2.59 -4.32 -9.46
C VAL A 73 -3.12 -2.98 -9.93
N GLN A 74 -3.68 -2.92 -11.16
CA GLN A 74 -4.36 -1.72 -11.66
C GLN A 74 -5.57 -1.32 -10.82
N ALA A 75 -6.35 -2.29 -10.36
CA ALA A 75 -7.51 -2.01 -9.51
C ALA A 75 -7.09 -1.43 -8.15
N VAL A 76 -6.03 -1.97 -7.55
CA VAL A 76 -5.45 -1.43 -6.31
C VAL A 76 -4.89 -0.03 -6.51
N ASP A 77 -4.20 0.23 -7.62
CA ASP A 77 -3.68 1.57 -7.95
C ASP A 77 -4.81 2.59 -8.14
N LEU A 78 -5.89 2.22 -8.84
CA LEU A 78 -7.08 3.07 -8.98
C LEU A 78 -7.70 3.41 -7.62
N ILE A 79 -7.83 2.43 -6.73
CA ILE A 79 -8.34 2.62 -5.38
C ILE A 79 -7.45 3.58 -4.59
N ALA A 80 -6.13 3.34 -4.60
CA ALA A 80 -5.16 4.17 -3.90
C ALA A 80 -5.17 5.61 -4.42
N PHE A 81 -5.27 5.79 -5.74
CA PHE A 81 -5.38 7.09 -6.39
C PHE A 81 -6.65 7.83 -5.97
N VAL A 82 -7.83 7.20 -6.04
CA VAL A 82 -9.09 7.84 -5.66
C VAL A 82 -9.10 8.19 -4.17
N HIS A 83 -8.60 7.29 -3.32
CA HIS A 83 -8.45 7.55 -1.88
C HIS A 83 -7.55 8.77 -1.64
N HIS A 84 -6.36 8.80 -2.25
CA HIS A 84 -5.44 9.91 -2.12
C HIS A 84 -6.05 11.21 -2.64
N ARG A 85 -6.71 11.18 -3.81
CA ARG A 85 -7.38 12.34 -4.39
C ARG A 85 -8.42 12.93 -3.44
N ILE A 86 -9.29 12.09 -2.86
CA ILE A 86 -10.32 12.55 -1.91
C ILE A 86 -9.69 13.21 -0.68
N HIS A 87 -8.60 12.66 -0.13
CA HIS A 87 -8.00 13.16 1.11
C HIS A 87 -7.04 14.33 0.90
N SER A 88 -6.40 14.44 -0.26
CA SER A 88 -5.40 15.48 -0.57
C SER A 88 -5.97 16.70 -1.28
N THR A 89 -7.12 16.56 -1.98
CA THR A 89 -7.69 17.64 -2.82
C THR A 89 -8.70 18.51 -2.06
N THR A 90 -8.95 18.23 -0.78
CA THR A 90 -9.88 18.97 0.10
C THR A 90 -9.51 20.44 0.32
N VAL A 91 -8.27 20.85 0.01
CA VAL A 91 -7.82 22.23 0.24
C VAL A 91 -8.21 23.19 -0.91
N THR A 92 -8.56 22.67 -2.11
CA THR A 92 -8.78 23.52 -3.31
C THR A 92 -9.85 23.00 -4.30
N ALA A 93 -10.62 21.96 -3.97
CA ALA A 93 -11.59 21.38 -4.90
C ALA A 93 -12.81 22.29 -5.16
N ASP A 94 -13.12 22.50 -6.44
CA ASP A 94 -14.44 22.93 -6.91
C ASP A 94 -15.52 22.02 -6.28
N ASN A 95 -16.57 22.62 -5.71
CA ASN A 95 -17.69 21.92 -5.06
C ASN A 95 -18.35 20.87 -5.97
N ARG A 96 -18.16 20.95 -7.29
CA ARG A 96 -18.66 19.98 -8.28
C ARG A 96 -17.87 18.67 -8.32
N VAL A 97 -16.63 18.63 -7.83
CA VAL A 97 -15.74 17.46 -7.87
C VAL A 97 -16.04 16.48 -6.73
N VAL A 98 -16.42 17.01 -5.56
CA VAL A 98 -16.71 16.23 -4.35
C VAL A 98 -17.80 15.16 -4.55
N PRO A 99 -18.96 15.44 -5.20
CA PRO A 99 -19.97 14.43 -5.47
C PRO A 99 -19.48 13.31 -6.40
N VAL A 100 -18.64 13.63 -7.39
CA VAL A 100 -18.11 12.66 -8.36
C VAL A 100 -17.12 11.72 -7.69
N ASP A 101 -16.18 12.27 -6.92
CA ASP A 101 -15.16 11.48 -6.23
C ASP A 101 -15.83 10.57 -5.17
N ASN A 102 -16.84 11.07 -4.45
CA ASN A 102 -17.64 10.26 -3.52
C ASN A 102 -18.43 9.14 -4.21
N ALA A 103 -19.03 9.42 -5.37
CA ALA A 103 -19.77 8.41 -6.13
C ALA A 103 -18.82 7.32 -6.68
N LEU A 104 -17.61 7.70 -7.10
CA LEU A 104 -16.58 6.77 -7.53
C LEU A 104 -16.08 5.91 -6.37
N TRP A 105 -15.78 6.52 -5.22
CA TRP A 105 -15.33 5.82 -4.01
C TRP A 105 -16.33 4.75 -3.54
N ARG A 106 -17.63 5.10 -3.49
CA ARG A 106 -18.69 4.14 -3.12
C ARG A 106 -18.74 2.89 -3.99
N ARG A 107 -18.28 2.97 -5.24
CA ARG A 107 -18.27 1.82 -6.16
C ARG A 107 -17.08 0.89 -5.95
N ILE A 108 -15.97 1.40 -5.41
CA ILE A 108 -14.68 0.68 -5.33
C ILE A 108 -14.28 0.29 -3.91
N GLU A 109 -14.78 0.99 -2.89
CA GLU A 109 -14.42 0.82 -1.48
C GLU A 109 -14.77 -0.57 -0.92
N HIS A 110 -15.87 -1.16 -1.38
CA HIS A 110 -16.53 -2.23 -0.62
C HIS A 110 -15.83 -3.61 -0.69
N GLN A 111 -15.03 -3.90 -1.73
CA GLN A 111 -14.55 -5.27 -1.98
C GLN A 111 -13.04 -5.46 -1.85
N TYR A 112 -12.24 -4.38 -1.86
CA TYR A 112 -10.79 -4.49 -2.03
C TYR A 112 -9.98 -3.54 -1.12
N CYS A 113 -10.64 -2.74 -0.28
CA CYS A 113 -9.95 -1.81 0.62
C CYS A 113 -9.81 -2.40 2.01
N TRP A 114 -8.58 -2.61 2.46
CA TRP A 114 -8.31 -2.85 3.87
C TRP A 114 -8.42 -1.54 4.66
N LYS A 115 -9.11 -1.59 5.80
CA LYS A 115 -9.19 -0.50 6.78
C LYS A 115 -8.73 -1.06 8.14
N PRO A 116 -7.60 -0.60 8.69
CA PRO A 116 -7.12 -1.04 10.01
C PRO A 116 -8.12 -0.73 11.13
#